data_AF-A0A833HFL2-F1
#
_entry.id   AF-A0A833HFL2-F1
#
_cell.length_a   1.000
_cell.length_b   1.000
_cell.length_c   1.000
_cell.angle_alpha   90.00
_cell.angle_beta   90.00
_cell.angle_gamma   90.00
#
_symmetry.space_group_name_H-M   'P 1'
#
loop_
_entity.id
_entity.type
_entity.pdbx_description
1 polymer ?
#
loop_
_entity_poly.entity_id
_entity_poly.type
_entity_poly.pdbx_seq_one_letter_code
_entity_poly.pdbx_strand_id
1 'polypeptide(L)'
;MQRLEMDSLWRVSAEFVDALAAVYFAEPDSGDDGRALTPEELERMAQALARLKKWCTDIDLKTSVMLIEAKERKPPKSSGELDMIWISVEAELKERLFLHIPSHRAKYHNKEDALSEGARAAFPKAAQELHHAGNCFAVGMNTASAFHCMRALEYGIGALAADVGVVYEVQNWQNVLDQIAKAISDQGKALPAGMPKSERLQFLSEAVSEFRYFKDGWRNHVSHNKVSYDESQAAKIFEHVSSFIESLVPELKERA
;
A
#
# COMPACT_ATOMS: atom_id res chain seq x y z
N MET A 1 1.02 -7.37 9.62
CA MET A 1 -0.34 -7.58 9.06
C MET A 1 -0.16 -8.45 7.84
N GLN A 2 -0.59 -9.71 7.90
CA GLN A 2 -0.60 -10.61 6.73
C GLN A 2 -1.60 -10.05 5.73
N ARG A 3 -1.18 -9.83 4.48
CA ARG A 3 -2.02 -9.26 3.43
C ARG A 3 -2.56 -10.41 2.59
N LEU A 4 -3.89 -10.49 2.49
CA LEU A 4 -4.58 -11.47 1.67
C LEU A 4 -5.31 -10.72 0.57
N GLU A 5 -5.11 -11.13 -0.67
CA GLU A 5 -5.82 -10.58 -1.81
C GLU A 5 -7.11 -11.36 -2.07
N MET A 6 -8.07 -10.73 -2.74
CA MET A 6 -9.33 -11.37 -3.10
C MET A 6 -9.12 -12.64 -3.96
N ASP A 7 -8.02 -12.73 -4.71
CA ASP A 7 -7.66 -13.94 -5.46
C ASP A 7 -7.55 -15.16 -4.54
N SER A 8 -6.96 -15.03 -3.35
CA SER A 8 -6.85 -16.17 -2.42
C SER A 8 -8.21 -16.67 -1.94
N LEU A 9 -9.16 -15.76 -1.67
CA LEU A 9 -10.53 -16.12 -1.28
C LEU A 9 -11.30 -16.77 -2.45
N TRP A 10 -11.11 -16.22 -3.65
CA TRP A 10 -11.67 -16.78 -4.87
C TRP A 10 -11.17 -18.21 -5.12
N ARG A 11 -9.86 -18.44 -4.94
CA ARG A 11 -9.24 -19.76 -5.10
C ARG A 11 -9.81 -20.78 -4.11
N VAL A 12 -10.02 -20.42 -2.85
CA VAL A 12 -10.67 -21.31 -1.87
C VAL A 12 -12.06 -21.74 -2.36
N SER A 13 -12.88 -20.80 -2.85
CA SER A 13 -14.20 -21.11 -3.40
C SER A 13 -14.11 -21.99 -4.65
N ALA A 14 -13.23 -21.65 -5.60
CA ALA A 14 -13.06 -22.39 -6.84
C ALA A 14 -12.63 -23.86 -6.60
N GLU A 15 -11.67 -24.08 -5.72
CA GLU A 15 -11.20 -25.45 -5.40
C GLU A 15 -12.25 -26.26 -4.64
N PHE A 16 -13.07 -25.60 -3.80
CA PHE A 16 -14.22 -26.26 -3.17
C PHE A 16 -15.25 -26.72 -4.21
N VAL A 17 -15.59 -25.87 -5.18
CA VAL A 17 -16.53 -26.21 -6.26
C VAL A 17 -15.99 -27.35 -7.12
N ASP A 18 -14.69 -27.38 -7.39
CA ASP A 18 -14.05 -28.49 -8.12
C ASP A 18 -14.14 -29.82 -7.36
N ALA A 19 -13.95 -29.80 -6.03
CA ALA A 19 -14.13 -30.98 -5.20
C ALA A 19 -15.60 -31.45 -5.17
N LEU A 20 -16.54 -30.50 -5.07
CA LEU A 20 -17.98 -30.77 -5.09
C LEU A 20 -18.43 -31.38 -6.42
N ALA A 21 -17.93 -30.87 -7.54
CA ALA A 21 -18.26 -31.37 -8.86
C ALA A 21 -17.89 -32.84 -9.06
N ALA A 22 -16.83 -33.32 -8.41
CA ALA A 22 -16.45 -34.73 -8.48
C ALA A 22 -17.47 -35.66 -7.80
N VAL A 23 -18.18 -35.17 -6.78
CA VAL A 23 -19.15 -35.95 -6.01
C VAL A 23 -20.57 -35.81 -6.55
N TYR A 24 -20.93 -34.61 -7.01
CA TYR A 24 -22.27 -34.25 -7.46
C TYR A 24 -22.85 -35.20 -8.53
N PHE A 25 -22.03 -35.65 -9.49
CA PHE A 25 -22.49 -36.55 -10.58
C PHE A 25 -22.60 -38.03 -10.17
N ALA A 26 -22.19 -38.37 -8.95
CA ALA A 26 -22.30 -39.72 -8.41
C ALA A 26 -23.41 -39.84 -7.36
N GLU A 27 -23.94 -38.71 -6.88
CA GLU A 27 -25.03 -38.70 -5.91
C GLU A 27 -26.37 -39.06 -6.54
N PRO A 28 -27.25 -39.74 -5.77
CA PRO A 28 -28.61 -40.00 -6.21
C PRO A 28 -29.37 -38.68 -6.36
N ASP A 29 -29.90 -38.42 -7.56
CA ASP A 29 -30.92 -37.38 -7.76
C ASP A 29 -32.30 -37.98 -7.50
N SER A 30 -33.35 -37.16 -7.38
CA SER A 30 -34.70 -37.66 -7.04
C SER A 30 -35.21 -38.72 -8.05
N GLY A 31 -35.01 -40.00 -7.74
CA GLY A 31 -35.40 -41.15 -8.56
C GLY A 31 -34.28 -42.12 -8.99
N ASP A 32 -33.01 -41.89 -8.63
CA ASP A 32 -31.87 -42.80 -8.92
C ASP A 32 -31.15 -43.21 -7.63
N ASP A 33 -30.54 -44.40 -7.58
CA ASP A 33 -29.87 -44.96 -6.40
C ASP A 33 -28.41 -44.46 -6.25
N GLY A 34 -27.98 -43.53 -7.11
CA GLY A 34 -26.62 -43.01 -7.16
C GLY A 34 -25.61 -44.07 -7.59
N ARG A 35 -24.33 -43.69 -7.70
CA ARG A 35 -23.26 -44.63 -8.06
C ARG A 35 -21.99 -44.40 -7.27
N ALA A 36 -21.11 -45.38 -7.27
CA ALA A 36 -19.76 -45.19 -6.78
C ALA A 36 -19.00 -44.18 -7.68
N LEU A 37 -18.12 -43.41 -7.03
CA LEU A 37 -17.16 -42.55 -7.74
C LEU A 37 -16.19 -43.40 -8.55
N THR A 38 -15.91 -42.96 -9.77
CA THR A 38 -14.87 -43.55 -10.61
C THR A 38 -13.48 -43.21 -10.05
N PRO A 39 -12.44 -43.99 -10.39
CA PRO A 39 -11.07 -43.66 -10.01
C PRO A 39 -10.63 -42.26 -10.46
N GLU A 40 -11.09 -41.80 -11.62
CA GLU A 40 -10.80 -40.46 -12.16
C GLU A 40 -11.46 -39.36 -11.31
N GLU A 41 -12.71 -39.55 -10.88
CA GLU A 41 -13.41 -38.61 -9.99
C GLU A 41 -12.76 -38.55 -8.60
N LEU A 42 -12.34 -39.70 -8.07
CA LEU A 42 -11.60 -39.77 -6.80
C LEU A 42 -10.27 -39.02 -6.89
N GLU A 43 -9.52 -39.21 -7.97
CA GLU A 43 -8.26 -38.50 -8.20
C GLU A 43 -8.48 -36.99 -8.36
N ARG A 44 -9.48 -36.58 -9.15
CA ARG A 44 -9.83 -35.16 -9.31
C ARG A 44 -10.21 -34.52 -7.97
N MET A 45 -11.02 -35.20 -7.16
CA MET A 45 -11.41 -34.74 -5.82
C MET A 45 -10.19 -34.63 -4.90
N ALA A 46 -9.30 -35.62 -4.90
CA ALA A 46 -8.09 -35.60 -4.07
C ALA A 46 -7.19 -34.40 -4.43
N GLN A 47 -7.02 -34.12 -5.73
CA GLN A 47 -6.25 -32.97 -6.20
C GLN A 47 -6.91 -31.63 -5.81
N ALA A 48 -8.24 -31.54 -5.92
CA ALA A 48 -8.98 -30.34 -5.50
C ALA A 48 -8.86 -30.11 -3.99
N LEU A 49 -8.99 -31.16 -3.17
CA LEU A 49 -8.80 -31.09 -1.71
C LEU A 49 -7.36 -30.67 -1.35
N ALA A 50 -6.35 -31.18 -2.05
CA ALA A 50 -4.96 -30.78 -1.81
C ALA A 50 -4.72 -29.30 -2.14
N ARG A 51 -5.32 -28.78 -3.22
CA ARG A 51 -5.25 -27.36 -3.56
C ARG A 51 -6.04 -26.50 -2.57
N LEU A 52 -7.24 -26.93 -2.18
CA LEU A 52 -8.06 -26.28 -1.15
C LEU A 52 -7.29 -26.19 0.18
N LYS A 53 -6.65 -27.28 0.62
CA LYS A 53 -5.79 -27.32 1.82
C LYS A 53 -4.69 -26.29 1.75
N LYS A 54 -3.98 -26.20 0.62
CA LYS A 54 -2.93 -25.19 0.41
C LYS A 54 -3.48 -23.78 0.60
N TRP A 55 -4.57 -23.44 -0.09
CA TRP A 55 -5.14 -22.09 0.01
C TRP A 55 -5.68 -21.79 1.41
N CYS A 56 -6.40 -22.73 2.05
CA CYS A 56 -6.83 -22.59 3.43
C CYS A 56 -5.66 -22.40 4.40
N THR A 57 -4.51 -23.03 4.14
CA THR A 57 -3.28 -22.80 4.92
C THR A 57 -2.73 -21.39 4.71
N ASP A 58 -2.67 -20.94 3.46
CA ASP A 58 -2.15 -19.60 3.10
C ASP A 58 -2.97 -18.47 3.74
N ILE A 59 -4.26 -18.69 3.97
CA ILE A 59 -5.18 -17.74 4.61
C ILE A 59 -5.52 -18.05 6.09
N ASP A 60 -4.75 -18.94 6.72
CA ASP A 60 -4.84 -19.31 8.15
C ASP A 60 -6.24 -19.80 8.61
N LEU A 61 -6.87 -20.68 7.83
CA LEU A 61 -8.11 -21.39 8.17
C LEU A 61 -7.80 -22.77 8.78
N LYS A 62 -7.25 -22.77 9.99
CA LYS A 62 -6.69 -23.97 10.66
C LYS A 62 -7.71 -25.10 10.83
N THR A 63 -8.96 -24.78 11.15
CA THR A 63 -10.02 -25.78 11.37
C THR A 63 -10.37 -26.45 10.06
N SER A 64 -10.52 -25.67 9.00
CA SER A 64 -10.78 -26.14 7.65
C SER A 64 -9.65 -27.03 7.14
N VAL A 65 -8.39 -26.64 7.38
CA VAL A 65 -7.22 -27.47 7.05
C VAL A 65 -7.29 -28.82 7.76
N MET A 66 -7.59 -28.86 9.06
CA MET A 66 -7.73 -30.12 9.82
C MET A 66 -8.85 -31.03 9.26
N LEU A 67 -9.99 -30.45 8.87
CA LEU A 67 -11.08 -31.21 8.26
C LEU A 67 -10.70 -31.77 6.89
N ILE A 68 -9.99 -31.00 6.07
CA ILE A 68 -9.49 -31.45 4.76
C ILE A 68 -8.50 -32.60 4.93
N GLU A 69 -7.56 -32.50 5.89
CA GLU A 69 -6.61 -33.58 6.19
C GLU A 69 -7.29 -34.88 6.62
N ALA A 70 -8.40 -34.79 7.37
CA ALA A 70 -9.19 -35.96 7.71
C ALA A 70 -9.82 -36.61 6.46
N LYS A 71 -10.21 -35.80 5.48
CA LYS A 71 -10.78 -36.26 4.21
C LYS A 71 -9.73 -36.79 3.22
N GLU A 72 -8.48 -36.35 3.29
CA GLU A 72 -7.37 -36.97 2.55
C GLU A 72 -7.19 -38.45 2.95
N ARG A 73 -7.40 -38.79 4.23
CA ARG A 73 -7.33 -40.17 4.74
C ARG A 73 -8.59 -40.98 4.43
N LYS A 74 -9.75 -40.33 4.47
CA LYS A 74 -11.05 -40.94 4.19
C LYS A 74 -11.82 -40.04 3.21
N PRO A 75 -11.68 -40.30 1.90
CA PRO A 75 -12.28 -39.47 0.86
C PRO A 75 -13.79 -39.27 1.07
N PRO A 76 -14.31 -38.04 0.86
CA PRO A 76 -15.74 -37.76 0.90
C PRO A 76 -16.50 -38.66 -0.07
N LYS A 77 -17.69 -39.10 0.34
CA LYS A 77 -18.58 -39.93 -0.48
C LYS A 77 -19.88 -39.24 -0.86
N SER A 78 -20.12 -38.07 -0.30
CA SER A 78 -21.32 -37.25 -0.52
C SER A 78 -20.98 -35.77 -0.45
N SER A 79 -21.80 -34.95 -1.07
CA SER A 79 -21.82 -33.49 -0.98
C SER A 79 -21.92 -33.04 0.46
N GLY A 80 -22.76 -33.69 1.28
CA GLY A 80 -22.88 -33.38 2.71
C GLY A 80 -21.57 -33.53 3.50
N GLU A 81 -20.68 -34.46 3.11
CA GLU A 81 -19.36 -34.57 3.73
C GLU A 81 -18.40 -33.43 3.32
N LEU A 82 -18.58 -32.86 2.13
CA LEU A 82 -17.86 -31.68 1.64
C LEU A 82 -18.44 -30.39 2.23
N ASP A 83 -19.76 -30.29 2.38
CA ASP A 83 -20.43 -29.14 2.99
C ASP A 83 -19.92 -28.85 4.39
N MET A 84 -19.56 -29.88 5.16
CA MET A 84 -18.92 -29.68 6.47
C MET A 84 -17.58 -28.94 6.40
N ILE A 85 -16.81 -29.14 5.31
CA ILE A 85 -15.59 -28.37 5.07
C ILE A 85 -15.97 -26.92 4.75
N TRP A 86 -16.96 -26.71 3.88
CA TRP A 86 -17.39 -25.36 3.50
C TRP A 86 -17.96 -24.57 4.68
N ILE A 87 -18.78 -25.19 5.52
CA ILE A 87 -19.31 -24.60 6.75
C ILE A 87 -18.16 -24.14 7.66
N SER A 88 -17.09 -24.94 7.77
CA SER A 88 -15.90 -24.55 8.53
C SER A 88 -15.16 -23.38 7.88
N VAL A 89 -14.98 -23.40 6.55
CA VAL A 89 -14.35 -22.30 5.80
C VAL A 89 -15.13 -21.01 6.01
N GLU A 90 -16.46 -21.05 5.84
CA GLU A 90 -17.34 -19.92 6.03
C GLU A 90 -17.30 -19.39 7.46
N ALA A 91 -17.34 -20.28 8.47
CA ALA A 91 -17.25 -19.90 9.86
C ALA A 91 -15.91 -19.21 10.19
N GLU A 92 -14.78 -19.76 9.74
CA GLU A 92 -13.47 -19.17 9.99
C GLU A 92 -13.28 -17.85 9.24
N LEU A 93 -13.82 -17.72 8.02
CA LEU A 93 -13.80 -16.46 7.26
C LEU A 93 -14.67 -15.38 7.90
N LYS A 94 -15.83 -15.73 8.49
CA LYS A 94 -16.70 -14.79 9.22
C LYS A 94 -16.01 -14.18 10.45
N GLU A 95 -15.02 -14.87 11.02
CA GLU A 95 -14.18 -14.38 12.13
C GLU A 95 -13.01 -13.48 11.65
N ARG A 96 -12.95 -13.11 10.37
CA ARG A 96 -11.90 -12.26 9.78
C ARG A 96 -12.48 -10.91 9.35
N LEU A 97 -11.64 -9.87 9.45
CA LEU A 97 -11.93 -8.54 8.92
C LEU A 97 -11.35 -8.40 7.52
N PHE A 98 -12.19 -8.00 6.56
CA PHE A 98 -11.80 -7.69 5.20
C PHE A 98 -11.88 -6.20 4.95
N LEU A 99 -10.85 -5.66 4.30
CA LEU A 99 -10.84 -4.27 3.85
C LEU A 99 -11.07 -4.22 2.34
N HIS A 100 -12.18 -3.62 1.94
CA HIS A 100 -12.45 -3.32 0.55
C HIS A 100 -11.83 -1.97 0.17
N ILE A 101 -10.94 -1.98 -0.83
CA ILE A 101 -10.36 -0.77 -1.43
C ILE A 101 -11.13 -0.47 -2.73
N PRO A 102 -11.87 0.65 -2.81
CA PRO A 102 -12.52 1.08 -4.04
C PRO A 102 -11.54 1.25 -5.20
N SER A 103 -11.96 0.92 -6.42
CA SER A 103 -11.10 0.90 -7.61
C SER A 103 -10.39 2.23 -7.88
N HIS A 104 -11.02 3.38 -7.61
CA HIS A 104 -10.40 4.69 -7.81
C HIS A 104 -9.25 4.98 -6.84
N ARG A 105 -9.22 4.29 -5.69
CA ARG A 105 -8.15 4.36 -4.69
C ARG A 105 -7.13 3.23 -4.83
N ALA A 106 -7.49 2.12 -5.48
CA ALA A 106 -6.60 0.97 -5.67
C ALA A 106 -5.28 1.35 -6.35
N LYS A 107 -5.29 2.35 -7.26
CA LYS A 107 -4.08 2.86 -7.92
C LYS A 107 -3.02 3.48 -6.99
N TYR A 108 -3.38 3.78 -5.74
CA TYR A 108 -2.45 4.29 -4.72
C TYR A 108 -1.93 3.18 -3.79
N HIS A 109 -2.54 1.99 -3.80
CA HIS A 109 -2.10 0.85 -3.01
C HIS A 109 -0.82 0.26 -3.61
N ASN A 110 0.21 0.08 -2.78
CA ASN A 110 1.54 -0.37 -3.18
C ASN A 110 2.09 0.38 -4.41
N LYS A 111 1.77 1.67 -4.53
CA LYS A 111 2.25 2.50 -5.64
C LYS A 111 3.74 2.74 -5.49
N GLU A 112 4.56 2.04 -6.27
CA GLU A 112 6.02 2.23 -6.30
C GLU A 112 6.42 3.39 -7.22
N ASP A 113 5.57 3.74 -8.18
CA ASP A 113 5.74 4.82 -9.17
C ASP A 113 5.05 6.12 -8.75
N ALA A 114 4.96 6.39 -7.44
CA ALA A 114 4.56 7.72 -6.94
C ALA A 114 5.56 8.80 -7.35
N LEU A 115 6.81 8.41 -7.55
CA LEU A 115 7.90 9.21 -8.09
C LEU A 115 8.53 8.49 -9.29
N SER A 116 9.13 9.25 -10.19
CA SER A 116 10.01 8.79 -11.27
C SER A 116 11.21 8.03 -10.72
N GLU A 117 11.83 7.21 -11.56
CA GLU A 117 13.02 6.44 -11.15
C GLU A 117 14.17 7.35 -10.68
N GLY A 118 14.39 8.47 -11.37
CA GLY A 118 15.40 9.45 -11.00
C GLY A 118 15.10 10.10 -9.64
N ALA A 119 13.83 10.46 -9.39
CA ALA A 119 13.42 11.01 -8.11
C ALA A 119 13.53 10.00 -6.96
N ARG A 120 13.17 8.73 -7.18
CA ARG A 120 13.37 7.68 -6.17
C ARG A 120 14.84 7.45 -5.85
N ALA A 121 15.72 7.53 -6.85
CA ALA A 121 17.16 7.40 -6.65
C ALA A 121 17.75 8.60 -5.91
N ALA A 122 17.26 9.82 -6.18
CA ALA A 122 17.70 11.04 -5.50
C ALA A 122 17.11 11.20 -4.09
N PHE A 123 15.87 10.73 -3.87
CA PHE A 123 15.12 10.86 -2.62
C PHE A 123 14.51 9.53 -2.15
N PRO A 124 15.33 8.52 -1.82
CA PRO A 124 14.83 7.19 -1.47
C PRO A 124 13.98 7.19 -0.18
N LYS A 125 14.32 8.01 0.82
CA LYS A 125 13.55 8.08 2.07
C LYS A 125 12.24 8.84 1.87
N ALA A 126 12.24 9.92 1.09
CA ALA A 126 11.00 10.60 0.71
C ALA A 126 10.08 9.70 -0.12
N ALA A 127 10.65 8.92 -1.06
CA ALA A 127 9.91 7.92 -1.84
C ALA A 127 9.24 6.87 -0.94
N GLN A 128 9.94 6.40 0.09
CA GLN A 128 9.37 5.47 1.07
C GLN A 128 8.21 6.09 1.85
N GLU A 129 8.32 7.34 2.29
CA GLU A 129 7.21 8.05 2.94
C GLU A 129 6.02 8.24 2.00
N LEU A 130 6.25 8.58 0.73
CA LEU A 130 5.17 8.67 -0.27
C LEU A 130 4.53 7.31 -0.55
N HIS A 131 5.29 6.21 -0.55
CA HIS A 131 4.71 4.87 -0.63
C HIS A 131 3.78 4.58 0.57
N HIS A 132 4.18 4.96 1.79
CA HIS A 132 3.30 4.87 2.96
C HIS A 132 2.09 5.78 2.84
N ALA A 133 2.26 7.02 2.34
CA ALA A 133 1.16 7.95 2.13
C ALA A 133 0.12 7.40 1.14
N GLY A 134 0.56 6.78 0.04
CA GLY A 134 -0.30 6.15 -0.96
C GLY A 134 -1.08 4.97 -0.38
N ASN A 135 -0.42 4.11 0.41
CA ASN A 135 -1.09 3.01 1.11
C ASN A 135 -2.14 3.52 2.11
N CYS A 136 -1.82 4.53 2.91
CA CYS A 136 -2.78 5.16 3.83
C CYS A 136 -3.99 5.74 3.08
N PHE A 137 -3.76 6.42 1.96
CA PHE A 137 -4.84 6.94 1.12
C PHE A 137 -5.72 5.82 0.57
N ALA A 138 -5.11 4.73 0.06
CA ALA A 138 -5.82 3.60 -0.51
C ALA A 138 -6.82 2.97 0.48
N VAL A 139 -6.43 2.88 1.75
CA VAL A 139 -7.26 2.32 2.83
C VAL A 139 -8.18 3.33 3.52
N GLY A 140 -8.24 4.57 3.05
CA GLY A 140 -9.09 5.63 3.59
C GLY A 140 -8.57 6.32 4.86
N MET A 141 -7.29 6.13 5.20
CA MET A 141 -6.62 6.85 6.29
C MET A 141 -6.06 8.19 5.81
N ASN A 142 -6.96 9.09 5.41
CA ASN A 142 -6.64 10.37 4.74
C ASN A 142 -5.68 11.26 5.55
N THR A 143 -5.93 11.47 6.84
CA THR A 143 -5.03 12.26 7.71
C THR A 143 -3.64 11.62 7.84
N ALA A 144 -3.55 10.29 7.92
CA ALA A 144 -2.27 9.59 7.97
C ALA A 144 -1.50 9.70 6.64
N SER A 145 -2.21 9.68 5.52
CA SER A 145 -1.63 9.95 4.20
C SER A 145 -1.00 11.35 4.14
N ALA A 146 -1.74 12.38 4.55
CA ALA A 146 -1.22 13.74 4.63
C ALA A 146 -0.01 13.85 5.58
N PHE A 147 -0.03 13.15 6.72
CA PHE A 147 1.10 13.11 7.65
C PHE A 147 2.36 12.50 7.01
N HIS A 148 2.24 11.37 6.32
CA HIS A 148 3.37 10.78 5.59
C HIS A 148 3.87 11.69 4.46
N CYS A 149 3.00 12.43 3.79
CA CYS A 149 3.43 13.45 2.82
C CYS A 149 4.31 14.53 3.49
N MET A 150 3.97 14.96 4.71
CA MET A 150 4.80 15.93 5.44
C MET A 150 6.16 15.35 5.83
N ARG A 151 6.21 14.06 6.19
CA ARG A 151 7.48 13.35 6.44
C ARG A 151 8.35 13.24 5.20
N ALA A 152 7.75 13.02 4.02
CA ALA A 152 8.48 13.03 2.76
C ALA A 152 9.18 14.38 2.51
N LEU A 153 8.49 15.48 2.81
CA LEU A 153 9.05 16.83 2.68
C LEU A 153 10.19 17.12 3.65
N GLU A 154 10.27 16.47 4.83
CA GLU A 154 11.40 16.65 5.76
C GLU A 154 12.73 16.27 5.10
N TYR A 155 12.75 15.23 4.27
CA TYR A 155 13.93 14.85 3.49
C TYR A 155 14.27 15.87 2.41
N GLY A 156 13.25 16.47 1.78
CA GLY A 156 13.42 17.58 0.84
C GLY A 156 14.05 18.82 1.50
N ILE A 157 13.53 19.25 2.65
CA ILE A 157 14.10 20.39 3.41
C ILE A 157 15.52 20.07 3.87
N GLY A 158 15.76 18.84 4.33
CA GLY A 158 17.09 18.39 4.74
C GLY A 158 18.10 18.48 3.60
N ALA A 159 17.72 18.07 2.38
CA ALA A 159 18.56 18.19 1.19
C ALA A 159 18.84 19.66 0.83
N LEU A 160 17.83 20.52 0.86
CA LEU A 160 17.97 21.96 0.60
C LEU A 160 18.86 22.65 1.64
N ALA A 161 18.66 22.37 2.93
CA ALA A 161 19.49 22.91 4.02
C ALA A 161 20.96 22.50 3.84
N ALA A 162 21.20 21.22 3.57
CA ALA A 162 22.52 20.68 3.32
C ALA A 162 23.24 21.33 2.14
N ASP A 163 22.48 21.63 1.07
CA ASP A 163 22.97 22.25 -0.15
C ASP A 163 23.39 23.71 0.05
N VAL A 164 22.67 24.48 0.88
CA VAL A 164 23.04 25.86 1.23
C VAL A 164 23.94 26.00 2.47
N GLY A 165 24.38 24.88 3.06
CA GLY A 165 25.27 24.87 4.22
C GLY A 165 24.61 25.21 5.56
N VAL A 166 23.29 25.03 5.67
CA VAL A 166 22.52 25.20 6.91
C VAL A 166 22.40 23.87 7.65
N VAL A 167 22.57 23.89 8.97
CA VAL A 167 22.36 22.71 9.82
C VAL A 167 20.86 22.44 9.92
N TYR A 168 20.45 21.23 9.53
CA TYR A 168 19.04 20.84 9.60
C TYR A 168 18.67 20.27 10.96
N GLU A 169 17.74 20.94 11.65
CA GLU A 169 17.07 20.43 12.84
C GLU A 169 15.58 20.18 12.53
N VAL A 170 15.20 18.89 12.58
CA VAL A 170 13.90 18.38 12.11
C VAL A 170 12.69 19.10 12.72
N GLN A 171 12.77 19.49 14.00
CA GLN A 171 11.60 19.92 14.76
C GLN A 171 11.14 21.36 14.47
N ASN A 172 11.92 22.17 13.74
CA ASN A 172 11.60 23.58 13.56
C ASN A 172 11.72 24.06 12.10
N TRP A 173 10.67 23.76 11.32
CA TRP A 173 10.56 24.19 9.92
C TRP A 173 10.65 25.72 9.76
N GLN A 174 10.11 26.50 10.69
CA GLN A 174 10.18 27.96 10.59
C GLN A 174 11.65 28.42 10.63
N ASN A 175 12.38 28.00 11.67
CA ASN A 175 13.76 28.43 11.87
C ASN A 175 14.68 27.97 10.74
N VAL A 176 14.57 26.71 10.31
CA VAL A 176 15.41 26.22 9.21
C VAL A 176 15.10 26.94 7.89
N LEU A 177 13.83 27.20 7.57
CA LEU A 177 13.46 27.92 6.35
C LEU A 177 13.93 29.38 6.38
N ASP A 178 13.96 30.01 7.55
CA ASP A 178 14.51 31.37 7.71
C ASP A 178 16.04 31.38 7.54
N GLN A 179 16.74 30.37 8.07
CA GLN A 179 18.19 30.20 7.87
C GLN A 179 18.53 29.91 6.40
N ILE A 180 17.78 29.04 5.73
CA ILE A 180 17.94 28.75 4.30
C ILE A 180 17.72 30.02 3.47
N ALA A 181 16.64 30.76 3.71
CA ALA A 181 16.36 32.01 3.00
C ALA A 181 17.50 33.03 3.17
N LYS A 182 18.06 33.13 4.37
CA LYS A 182 19.25 33.96 4.62
C LYS A 182 20.47 33.46 3.84
N ALA A 183 20.74 32.16 3.84
CA ALA A 183 21.86 31.57 3.10
C ALA A 183 21.74 31.82 1.60
N ILE A 184 20.54 31.71 1.02
CA ILE A 184 20.26 32.04 -0.39
C ILE A 184 20.55 33.52 -0.67
N SER A 185 20.10 34.43 0.21
CA SER A 185 20.39 35.86 0.07
C SER A 185 21.89 36.16 0.08
N ASP A 186 22.64 35.49 0.95
CA ASP A 186 24.10 35.67 1.05
C ASP A 186 24.83 35.06 -0.16
N GLN A 187 24.41 33.90 -0.67
CA GLN A 187 24.87 33.37 -1.96
C GLN A 187 24.61 34.37 -3.10
N GLY A 188 23.44 35.01 -3.10
CA GLY A 188 23.08 36.02 -4.08
C GLY A 188 24.00 37.26 -4.06
N LYS A 189 24.67 37.55 -2.94
CA LYS A 189 25.69 38.61 -2.86
C LYS A 189 27.07 38.12 -3.29
N ALA A 190 27.40 36.86 -3.01
CA ALA A 190 28.72 36.28 -3.25
C ALA A 190 28.93 35.78 -4.68
N LEU A 191 27.90 35.22 -5.32
CA LEU A 191 28.01 34.61 -6.65
C LEU A 191 28.22 35.67 -7.76
N PRO A 192 29.07 35.39 -8.77
CA PRO A 192 29.24 36.25 -9.94
C PRO A 192 27.93 36.47 -10.70
N ALA A 193 27.73 37.68 -11.23
CA ALA A 193 26.57 37.96 -12.06
C ALA A 193 26.56 37.11 -13.34
N GLY A 194 25.40 36.56 -13.71
CA GLY A 194 25.22 35.74 -14.90
C GLY A 194 24.02 34.82 -14.82
N MET A 195 23.72 34.15 -15.93
CA MET A 195 22.63 33.18 -16.05
C MET A 195 22.69 32.06 -15.01
N PRO A 196 23.85 31.41 -14.74
CA PRO A 196 23.91 30.33 -13.74
C PRO A 196 23.52 30.78 -12.33
N LYS A 197 23.88 32.02 -11.95
CA LYS A 197 23.46 32.61 -10.67
C LYS A 197 21.95 32.83 -10.64
N SER A 198 21.38 33.35 -11.72
CA SER A 198 19.95 33.62 -11.80
C SER A 198 19.13 32.35 -11.69
N GLU A 199 19.50 31.30 -12.43
CA GLU A 199 18.82 30.00 -12.43
C GLU A 199 18.89 29.35 -11.05
N ARG A 200 20.08 29.32 -10.44
CA ARG A 200 20.29 28.78 -9.09
C ARG A 200 19.46 29.50 -8.03
N LEU A 201 19.49 30.84 -8.03
CA LEU A 201 18.73 31.62 -7.05
C LEU A 201 17.22 31.48 -7.27
N GLN A 202 16.77 31.36 -8.52
CA GLN A 202 15.38 31.09 -8.85
C GLN A 202 14.94 29.74 -8.28
N PHE A 203 15.66 28.66 -8.61
CA PHE A 203 15.39 27.31 -8.10
C PHE A 203 15.29 27.29 -6.56
N LEU A 204 16.29 27.84 -5.88
CA LEU A 204 16.32 27.85 -4.41
C LEU A 204 15.18 28.70 -3.81
N SER A 205 14.85 29.84 -4.42
CA SER A 205 13.80 30.74 -3.92
C SER A 205 12.41 30.13 -4.12
N GLU A 206 12.18 29.47 -5.26
CA GLU A 206 10.95 28.73 -5.54
C GLU A 206 10.78 27.58 -4.54
N ALA A 207 11.82 26.77 -4.32
CA ALA A 207 11.80 25.67 -3.36
C ALA A 207 11.49 26.14 -1.92
N VAL A 208 12.15 27.19 -1.43
CA VAL A 208 11.87 27.74 -0.08
C VAL A 208 10.45 28.28 0.03
N SER A 209 9.94 28.95 -1.01
CA SER A 209 8.59 29.51 -1.01
C SER A 209 7.55 28.40 -0.89
N GLU A 210 7.74 27.30 -1.64
CA GLU A 210 6.83 26.15 -1.60
C GLU A 210 6.89 25.41 -0.25
N PHE A 211 8.08 25.25 0.34
CA PHE A 211 8.19 24.70 1.69
C PHE A 211 7.47 25.55 2.75
N ARG A 212 7.49 26.89 2.61
CA ARG A 212 6.71 27.77 3.51
C ARG A 212 5.21 27.55 3.32
N TYR A 213 4.75 27.39 2.08
CA TYR A 213 3.36 27.03 1.79
C TYR A 213 2.98 25.71 2.47
N PHE A 214 3.78 24.64 2.31
CA PHE A 214 3.50 23.36 2.99
C PHE A 214 3.51 23.49 4.51
N LYS A 215 4.44 24.27 5.07
CA LYS A 215 4.56 24.50 6.51
C LYS A 215 3.26 25.05 7.09
N ASP A 216 2.82 26.17 6.52
CA ASP A 216 1.70 26.95 7.02
C ASP A 216 0.35 26.37 6.58
N GLY A 217 0.28 25.80 5.38
CA GLY A 217 -0.93 25.21 4.83
C GLY A 217 -1.28 23.84 5.40
N TRP A 218 -0.29 22.95 5.62
CA TRP A 218 -0.54 21.54 5.95
C TRP A 218 0.24 21.02 7.15
N ARG A 219 1.58 21.19 7.19
CA ARG A 219 2.43 20.60 8.24
C ARG A 219 2.00 21.02 9.63
N ASN A 220 1.85 22.33 9.87
CA ASN A 220 1.45 22.84 11.18
C ASN A 220 0.06 22.33 11.61
N HIS A 221 -0.84 22.10 10.66
CA HIS A 221 -2.19 21.64 10.96
C HIS A 221 -2.24 20.15 11.31
N VAL A 222 -1.56 19.31 10.51
CA VAL A 222 -1.51 17.85 10.72
C VAL A 222 -0.70 17.50 11.97
N SER A 223 0.43 18.18 12.22
CA SER A 223 1.31 17.88 13.36
C SER A 223 0.78 18.37 14.71
N HIS A 224 -0.11 19.37 14.74
CA HIS A 224 -0.69 19.90 15.98
C HIS A 224 -2.11 19.39 16.26
N ASN A 225 -2.54 18.31 15.58
CA ASN A 225 -3.85 17.68 15.73
C ASN A 225 -5.04 18.66 15.59
N LYS A 226 -4.90 19.69 14.75
CA LYS A 226 -5.90 20.75 14.61
C LYS A 226 -6.96 20.43 13.56
N VAL A 227 -6.67 19.48 12.65
CA VAL A 227 -7.48 19.22 11.45
C VAL A 227 -7.41 17.74 11.07
N SER A 228 -8.53 17.17 10.64
CA SER A 228 -8.61 15.93 9.88
C SER A 228 -8.79 16.23 8.39
N TYR A 229 -8.16 15.46 7.52
CA TYR A 229 -8.31 15.63 6.08
C TYR A 229 -9.33 14.66 5.50
N ASP A 230 -10.15 15.13 4.57
CA ASP A 230 -11.00 14.28 3.74
C ASP A 230 -10.22 13.66 2.56
N GLU A 231 -10.91 12.84 1.76
CA GLU A 231 -10.30 12.15 0.61
C GLU A 231 -9.82 13.12 -0.47
N SER A 232 -10.59 14.17 -0.79
CA SER A 232 -10.19 15.14 -1.82
C SER A 232 -8.96 15.93 -1.38
N GLN A 233 -8.91 16.32 -0.11
CA GLN A 233 -7.78 17.03 0.45
C GLN A 233 -6.53 16.15 0.49
N ALA A 234 -6.64 14.90 0.95
CA ALA A 234 -5.50 13.98 0.99
C ALA A 234 -4.94 13.67 -0.41
N ALA A 235 -5.81 13.48 -1.41
CA ALA A 235 -5.39 13.30 -2.80
C ALA A 235 -4.61 14.50 -3.33
N LYS A 236 -5.10 15.73 -3.09
CA LYS A 236 -4.42 16.96 -3.49
C LYS A 236 -3.06 17.12 -2.82
N ILE A 237 -2.98 16.81 -1.51
CA ILE A 237 -1.72 16.86 -0.77
C ILE A 237 -0.73 15.86 -1.35
N PHE A 238 -1.16 14.61 -1.58
CA PHE A 238 -0.33 13.56 -2.15
C PHE A 238 0.24 13.93 -3.52
N GLU A 239 -0.62 14.41 -4.44
CA GLU A 239 -0.22 14.82 -5.79
C GLU A 239 0.75 16.01 -5.75
N HIS A 240 0.47 17.01 -4.90
CA HIS A 240 1.30 18.19 -4.79
C HIS A 240 2.68 17.87 -4.20
N VAL A 241 2.73 17.09 -3.12
CA VAL A 241 4.01 16.70 -2.50
C VAL A 241 4.83 15.82 -3.44
N SER A 242 4.21 14.86 -4.14
CA SER A 242 4.92 14.03 -5.11
C SER A 242 5.54 14.88 -6.23
N SER A 243 4.75 15.78 -6.82
CA SER A 243 5.22 16.69 -7.89
C SER A 243 6.33 17.64 -7.40
N PHE A 244 6.23 18.10 -6.15
CA PHE A 244 7.25 18.96 -5.59
C PHE A 244 8.57 18.21 -5.34
N ILE A 245 8.54 17.00 -4.80
CA ILE A 245 9.76 16.19 -4.64
C ILE A 245 10.43 15.93 -6.00
N GLU A 246 9.67 15.66 -7.06
CA GLU A 246 10.21 15.57 -8.44
C GLU A 246 10.95 16.86 -8.86
N SER A 247 10.35 18.02 -8.57
CA SER A 247 10.94 19.31 -8.96
C SER A 247 12.28 19.61 -8.28
N LEU A 248 12.59 18.96 -7.14
CA LEU A 248 13.87 19.16 -6.44
C LEU A 248 15.04 18.40 -7.07
N VAL A 249 14.77 17.33 -7.82
CA VAL A 249 15.77 16.40 -8.39
C VAL A 249 16.86 17.06 -9.24
N PRO A 250 16.58 18.10 -10.06
CA PRO A 250 17.61 18.70 -10.90
C PRO A 250 18.83 19.23 -10.14
N GLU A 251 18.65 19.70 -8.90
CA GLU A 251 19.75 20.30 -8.13
C GLU A 251 19.96 19.67 -6.75
N LEU A 252 19.03 18.84 -6.25
CA LEU A 252 19.05 18.31 -4.90
C LEU A 252 18.93 16.79 -4.86
N LYS A 253 19.49 16.19 -3.81
CA LYS A 253 19.32 14.78 -3.45
C LYS A 253 19.52 14.60 -1.95
N GLU A 254 18.94 13.53 -1.40
CA GLU A 254 19.20 13.10 -0.02
C GLU A 254 20.69 12.82 0.18
N ARG A 255 21.19 13.13 1.39
CA ARG A 255 22.49 12.64 1.82
C ARG A 255 22.36 11.16 2.20
N ALA A 256 23.30 10.36 1.69
CA ALA A 256 23.47 8.96 2.07
C ALA A 256 23.72 8.82 3.57
#